data_AF-A0A077D7Q9-F1
#
_entry.id   AF-A0A077D7Q9-F1
#
_cell.length_a   1.000
_cell.length_b   1.000
_cell.length_c   1.000
_cell.angle_alpha   90.00
_cell.angle_beta   90.00
_cell.angle_gamma   90.00
#
_symmetry.space_group_name_H-M   'P 1'
#
loop_
_entity.id
_entity.type
_entity.pdbx_description
1 polymer ?
#
loop_
_entity_poly.entity_id
_entity_poly.type
_entity_poly.pdbx_seq_one_letter_code
_entity_poly.pdbx_strand_id
1 'polypeptide(L)'
;FTFSLQKKFKSLFGEKLEVVRTHQQQENLKFMAHFKRKFIIRQGKRKEVKSPSNNKVEFYHLRSNGSALCTRLIQVNPDPFLLNSAFCYILNVPFNNDDETGIVYVWIGSKADSEEARLVEEIAEEMFNNPWISLQVLNEGEEPDNFFWVGLGGKKPYDTNAEYMNYTRLFRCSNEKGYFTISEKCTDFCQDDLADDDIMVLDNGEQVFLWLGARCSEVEIKLAYKSAQVYIQHLRVKQPDRPRKLFLTAKSKESRRF
;
A
#
# COMPACT_ATOMS: atom_id res chain seq x y z
N PHE A 1 13.53 -17.68 8.60
CA PHE A 1 14.78 -17.75 9.39
C PHE A 1 14.79 -19.06 10.14
N THR A 2 15.70 -19.98 9.83
CA THR A 2 15.75 -21.29 10.51
C THR A 2 16.49 -21.14 11.84
N PHE A 3 16.11 -21.93 12.85
CA PHE A 3 16.84 -21.99 14.12
C PHE A 3 18.34 -22.32 13.94
N SER A 4 18.69 -23.04 12.87
CA SER A 4 20.08 -23.33 12.50
C SER A 4 20.87 -22.09 12.07
N LEU A 5 20.28 -21.19 11.29
CA LEU A 5 20.93 -19.93 10.89
C LEU A 5 21.17 -19.02 12.10
N GLN A 6 20.19 -18.94 13.01
CA GLN A 6 20.31 -18.09 14.20
C GLN A 6 21.52 -18.45 15.05
N LYS A 7 21.73 -19.75 15.32
CA LYS A 7 22.87 -20.22 16.10
C LYS A 7 24.21 -19.82 15.45
N LYS A 8 24.29 -19.94 14.13
CA LYS A 8 25.50 -19.56 13.36
C LYS A 8 25.76 -18.05 13.40
N PHE A 9 24.72 -17.21 13.29
CA PHE A 9 24.89 -15.76 13.42
C PHE A 9 25.26 -15.36 14.86
N LYS A 10 24.66 -16.00 15.87
CA LYS A 10 25.01 -15.76 17.27
C LYS A 10 26.48 -16.10 17.57
N SER A 11 27.03 -17.17 17.00
CA SER A 11 28.45 -17.49 17.22
C SER A 11 29.42 -16.47 16.57
N LEU A 12 28.99 -15.79 15.51
CA LEU A 12 29.82 -14.81 14.79
C LEU A 12 29.73 -13.41 15.40
N PHE A 13 28.53 -12.99 15.79
CA PHE A 13 28.24 -11.61 16.21
C PHE A 13 28.01 -11.47 17.72
N GLY A 14 27.89 -12.59 18.45
CA GLY A 14 27.67 -12.61 19.90
C GLY A 14 26.45 -11.80 20.31
N GLU A 15 26.64 -10.94 21.31
CA GLU A 15 25.60 -10.06 21.85
C GLU A 15 25.23 -8.89 20.93
N LYS A 16 25.98 -8.64 19.84
CA LYS A 16 25.67 -7.58 18.87
C LYS A 16 24.58 -7.98 17.87
N LEU A 17 24.13 -9.24 17.89
CA LEU A 17 23.09 -9.71 16.99
C LEU A 17 21.70 -9.39 17.51
N GLU A 18 21.01 -8.48 16.82
CA GLU A 18 19.58 -8.26 16.98
C GLU A 18 18.82 -9.06 15.90
N VAL A 19 17.78 -9.80 16.28
CA VAL A 19 16.90 -10.51 15.34
C VAL A 19 15.52 -9.89 15.42
N VAL A 20 15.14 -9.19 14.35
CA VAL A 20 13.82 -8.57 14.22
C VAL A 20 13.01 -9.35 13.19
N ARG A 21 11.78 -9.73 13.55
CA ARG A 21 10.80 -10.29 12.62
C ARG A 21 9.84 -9.19 12.21
N THR A 22 9.67 -8.99 10.91
CA THR A 22 8.69 -8.07 10.34
C THR A 22 7.76 -8.83 9.40
N HIS A 23 6.57 -8.27 9.20
CA HIS A 23 5.65 -8.69 8.15
C HIS A 23 5.82 -7.78 6.92
N GLN A 24 5.36 -8.26 5.77
CA GLN A 24 5.43 -7.50 4.51
C GLN A 24 4.66 -6.18 4.68
N GLN A 25 5.22 -5.06 4.21
CA GLN A 25 4.68 -3.70 4.36
C GLN A 25 4.65 -3.18 5.81
N GLN A 26 5.21 -3.90 6.78
CA GLN A 26 5.37 -3.47 8.17
C GLN A 26 6.86 -3.35 8.54
N GLU A 27 7.72 -3.13 7.55
CA GLU A 27 9.15 -2.97 7.78
C GLU A 27 9.46 -1.63 8.44
N ASN A 28 10.38 -1.63 9.40
CA ASN A 28 10.77 -0.41 10.10
C ASN A 28 11.67 0.49 9.23
N LEU A 29 11.75 1.78 9.60
CA LEU A 29 12.55 2.78 8.87
C LEU A 29 14.03 2.42 8.75
N LYS A 30 14.61 1.76 9.77
CA LYS A 30 16.01 1.32 9.73
C LYS A 30 16.23 0.32 8.62
N PHE A 31 15.33 -0.66 8.47
CA PHE A 31 15.37 -1.63 7.38
C PHE A 31 15.19 -0.94 6.03
N MET A 32 14.16 -0.09 5.90
CA MET A 32 13.85 0.62 4.66
C MET A 32 14.99 1.49 4.15
N ALA A 33 15.75 2.13 5.04
CA ALA A 33 16.88 2.99 4.68
C ALA A 33 17.99 2.27 3.88
N HIS A 34 18.13 0.95 4.01
CA HIS A 34 19.13 0.18 3.27
C HIS A 34 18.86 0.14 1.76
N PHE A 35 17.61 0.31 1.35
CA PHE A 35 17.17 0.20 -0.05
C PHE A 35 17.18 1.52 -0.80
N LYS A 36 17.55 2.63 -0.13
CA LYS A 36 17.63 3.97 -0.74
C LYS A 36 16.36 4.33 -1.54
N ARG A 37 15.19 4.07 -0.96
CA ARG A 37 13.85 4.29 -1.55
C ARG A 37 13.43 3.32 -2.68
N LYS A 38 14.26 2.34 -3.03
CA LYS A 38 13.99 1.35 -4.10
C LYS A 38 13.63 -0.03 -3.54
N PHE A 39 12.76 -0.08 -2.52
CA PHE A 39 12.30 -1.36 -1.97
C PHE A 39 11.14 -1.91 -2.81
N ILE A 40 11.33 -3.09 -3.41
CA ILE A 40 10.37 -3.70 -4.33
C ILE A 40 9.71 -4.91 -3.68
N ILE A 41 8.37 -4.94 -3.69
CA ILE A 41 7.55 -6.03 -3.20
C ILE A 41 6.83 -6.67 -4.40
N ARG A 42 7.17 -7.93 -4.71
CA ARG A 42 6.48 -8.72 -5.74
C ARG A 42 5.42 -9.63 -5.12
N GLN A 43 4.33 -9.88 -5.85
CA GLN A 43 3.33 -10.87 -5.48
C GLN A 43 3.82 -12.28 -5.80
N GLY A 44 3.22 -13.28 -5.14
CA GLY A 44 3.52 -14.69 -5.37
C GLY A 44 4.67 -15.24 -4.51
N LYS A 45 5.11 -16.46 -4.84
CA LYS A 45 6.16 -17.16 -4.08
C LYS A 45 7.45 -17.26 -4.88
N ARG A 46 8.60 -17.11 -4.21
CA ARG A 46 9.93 -17.21 -4.84
C ARG A 46 10.18 -18.49 -5.65
N LYS A 47 9.55 -19.62 -5.29
CA LYS A 47 9.72 -20.94 -5.95
C LYS A 47 8.52 -21.36 -6.79
N GLU A 48 7.64 -20.44 -7.14
CA GLU A 48 6.46 -20.76 -7.93
C GLU A 48 6.88 -21.12 -9.36
N VAL A 49 6.49 -22.31 -9.82
CA VAL A 49 6.74 -22.75 -11.20
C VAL A 49 5.83 -21.93 -12.10
N LYS A 50 6.42 -21.09 -12.96
CA LYS A 50 5.66 -20.26 -13.90
C LYS A 50 4.84 -21.17 -14.81
N SER A 51 3.52 -21.11 -14.71
CA SER A 51 2.62 -21.81 -15.62
C SER A 51 2.56 -21.07 -16.96
N PRO A 52 2.43 -21.77 -18.10
CA PRO A 52 2.33 -21.13 -19.43
C PRO A 52 1.04 -20.32 -19.65
N SER A 53 0.06 -20.43 -18.75
CA SER A 53 -1.30 -19.92 -18.94
C SER A 53 -1.60 -18.61 -18.22
N ASN A 54 -0.67 -18.08 -17.41
CA ASN A 54 -0.90 -16.84 -16.69
C ASN A 54 -0.54 -15.66 -17.58
N ASN A 55 -1.50 -14.76 -17.80
CA ASN A 55 -1.24 -13.45 -18.38
C ASN A 55 -0.16 -12.77 -17.53
N LYS A 56 1.02 -12.58 -18.10
CA LYS A 56 2.25 -12.20 -17.37
C LYS A 56 2.38 -10.70 -17.13
N VAL A 57 1.31 -9.94 -17.34
CA VAL A 57 1.31 -8.51 -17.10
C VAL A 57 1.60 -8.24 -15.63
N GLU A 58 2.66 -7.48 -15.37
CA GLU A 58 3.00 -7.03 -14.02
C GLU A 58 2.62 -5.56 -13.89
N PHE A 59 1.88 -5.23 -12.84
CA PHE A 59 1.50 -3.86 -12.55
C PHE A 59 2.02 -3.48 -11.16
N TYR A 60 2.65 -2.31 -11.06
CA TYR A 60 3.29 -1.83 -9.85
C TYR A 60 2.81 -0.44 -9.50
N HIS A 61 2.61 -0.20 -8.21
CA HIS A 61 2.28 1.10 -7.65
C HIS A 61 3.46 1.58 -6.79
N LEU A 62 3.96 2.79 -7.06
CA LEU A 62 4.93 3.46 -6.20
C LEU A 62 4.18 4.10 -5.02
N ARG A 63 4.24 3.46 -3.85
CA ARG A 63 3.62 3.98 -2.63
C ARG A 63 4.62 4.75 -1.79
N SER A 64 4.25 5.95 -1.36
CA SER A 64 5.00 6.79 -0.43
C SER A 64 4.06 7.39 0.61
N ASN A 65 3.96 6.73 1.77
CA ASN A 65 3.09 7.21 2.85
C ASN A 65 3.92 7.98 3.88
N GLY A 66 3.67 9.29 3.99
CA GLY A 66 4.18 10.17 5.04
C GLY A 66 5.66 10.55 4.99
N SER A 67 6.55 9.70 4.48
CA SER A 67 7.97 10.00 4.33
C SER A 67 8.58 9.32 3.10
N ALA A 68 9.53 10.00 2.44
CA ALA A 68 10.34 9.43 1.37
C ALA A 68 11.05 8.12 1.79
N LEU A 69 11.37 7.93 3.08
CA LEU A 69 11.97 6.68 3.57
C LEU A 69 11.02 5.48 3.55
N CYS A 70 9.70 5.72 3.50
CA CYS A 70 8.67 4.68 3.42
C CYS A 70 8.33 4.31 1.96
N THR A 71 9.09 4.78 0.98
CA THR A 71 8.81 4.51 -0.44
C THR A 71 8.97 3.02 -0.76
N ARG A 72 7.97 2.44 -1.42
CA ARG A 72 7.97 1.05 -1.89
C ARG A 72 7.34 0.94 -3.26
N LEU A 73 7.92 0.14 -4.14
CA LEU A 73 7.28 -0.30 -5.36
C LEU A 73 6.55 -1.62 -5.10
N ILE A 74 5.22 -1.60 -5.12
CA ILE A 74 4.40 -2.75 -4.73
C ILE A 74 3.70 -3.30 -5.97
N GLN A 75 3.90 -4.59 -6.25
CA GLN A 75 3.16 -5.29 -7.29
C GLN A 75 1.69 -5.44 -6.87
N VAL A 76 0.79 -5.01 -7.74
CA VAL A 76 -0.66 -5.07 -7.60
C VAL A 76 -1.26 -5.82 -8.79
N ASN A 77 -2.51 -6.24 -8.67
CA ASN A 77 -3.20 -6.85 -9.81
C ASN A 77 -3.40 -5.79 -10.90
N PRO A 78 -3.19 -6.11 -12.19
CA PRO A 78 -3.51 -5.18 -13.28
C PRO A 78 -5.02 -4.89 -13.29
N ASP A 79 -5.39 -3.68 -12.88
CA ASP A 79 -6.76 -3.16 -12.96
C ASP A 79 -6.71 -1.65 -13.11
N PRO A 80 -7.31 -1.06 -14.17
CA PRO A 80 -7.39 0.40 -14.32
C PRO A 80 -7.99 1.09 -13.09
N PHE A 81 -8.87 0.43 -12.32
CA PHE A 81 -9.48 1.03 -11.14
C PHE A 81 -8.48 1.42 -10.04
N LEU A 82 -7.27 0.85 -10.07
CA LEU A 82 -6.19 1.14 -9.11
C LEU A 82 -5.37 2.37 -9.48
N LEU A 83 -5.51 2.91 -10.70
CA LEU A 83 -4.87 4.16 -11.08
C LEU A 83 -5.38 5.31 -10.21
N ASN A 84 -4.50 6.26 -9.95
CA ASN A 84 -4.83 7.51 -9.29
C ASN A 84 -3.94 8.63 -9.83
N SER A 85 -4.54 9.77 -10.19
CA SER A 85 -3.81 10.94 -10.71
C SER A 85 -2.71 11.45 -9.78
N ALA A 86 -2.73 11.13 -8.49
CA ALA A 86 -1.72 11.58 -7.53
C ALA A 86 -0.51 10.63 -7.38
N PHE A 87 -0.49 9.49 -8.07
CA PHE A 87 0.54 8.46 -7.88
C PHE A 87 1.23 8.08 -9.20
N CYS A 88 2.31 7.32 -9.08
CA CYS A 88 3.08 6.79 -10.19
C CYS A 88 3.00 5.25 -10.25
N TYR A 89 3.02 4.70 -11.46
CA TYR A 89 2.85 3.27 -11.69
C TYR A 89 3.80 2.75 -12.76
N ILE A 90 4.09 1.44 -12.71
CA ILE A 90 4.81 0.73 -13.78
C ILE A 90 3.92 -0.40 -14.28
N LEU A 91 3.70 -0.47 -15.58
CA LEU A 91 2.99 -1.55 -16.26
C LEU A 91 3.94 -2.26 -17.22
N ASN A 92 4.29 -3.51 -16.91
CA ASN A 92 5.09 -4.38 -17.77
C ASN A 92 4.16 -5.29 -18.58
N VAL A 93 4.15 -5.13 -19.90
CA VAL A 93 3.34 -5.90 -20.85
C VAL A 93 4.25 -6.74 -21.76
N PRO A 94 4.43 -8.03 -21.48
CA PRO A 94 5.24 -8.92 -22.32
C PRO A 94 4.55 -9.25 -23.65
N PHE A 95 5.32 -9.44 -24.73
CA PHE A 95 4.77 -9.77 -26.06
C PHE A 95 4.51 -11.26 -26.27
N ASN A 96 5.39 -12.15 -25.80
CA ASN A 96 5.41 -13.57 -26.21
C ASN A 96 5.26 -14.60 -25.09
N ASN A 97 4.54 -14.29 -23.99
CA ASN A 97 4.54 -15.13 -22.79
C ASN A 97 5.95 -15.46 -22.25
N ASP A 98 7.00 -14.81 -22.75
CA ASP A 98 8.35 -14.75 -22.20
C ASP A 98 8.54 -13.37 -21.55
N ASP A 99 9.45 -13.30 -20.58
CA ASP A 99 9.73 -12.04 -19.86
C ASP A 99 10.90 -11.29 -20.54
N GLU A 100 11.26 -11.72 -21.74
CA GLU A 100 12.44 -11.25 -22.46
C GLU A 100 12.08 -10.16 -23.46
N THR A 101 10.85 -10.17 -23.99
CA THR A 101 10.35 -9.19 -24.96
C THR A 101 9.06 -8.53 -24.48
N GLY A 102 8.97 -7.21 -24.62
CA GLY A 102 7.77 -6.50 -24.19
C GLY A 102 7.90 -4.99 -24.21
N ILE A 103 6.89 -4.35 -23.62
CA ILE A 103 6.83 -2.92 -23.40
C ILE A 103 6.54 -2.62 -21.94
N VAL A 104 7.30 -1.70 -21.37
CA VAL A 104 7.15 -1.22 -20.00
C VAL A 104 6.70 0.23 -20.07
N TYR A 105 5.58 0.52 -19.44
CA TYR A 105 5.06 1.87 -19.30
C TYR A 105 5.32 2.37 -17.88
N VAL A 106 5.97 3.53 -17.77
CA VAL A 106 6.02 4.32 -16.54
C VAL A 106 4.90 5.34 -16.66
N TRP A 107 3.81 5.15 -15.91
CA TRP A 107 2.68 6.07 -15.93
C TRP A 107 2.80 7.07 -14.79
N ILE A 108 2.75 8.36 -15.13
CA ILE A 108 2.88 9.48 -14.20
C ILE A 108 1.53 10.19 -14.12
N GLY A 109 0.91 10.14 -12.93
CA GLY A 109 -0.32 10.86 -12.67
C GLY A 109 -0.13 12.38 -12.76
N SER A 110 -1.15 13.09 -13.23
CA SER A 110 -1.14 14.55 -13.43
C SER A 110 -0.92 15.37 -12.15
N LYS A 111 -1.13 14.76 -10.97
CA LYS A 111 -0.94 15.33 -9.63
C LYS A 111 0.17 14.63 -8.85
N ALA A 112 0.94 13.74 -9.49
CA ALA A 112 2.03 13.04 -8.84
C ALA A 112 3.18 14.00 -8.47
N ASP A 113 3.91 13.66 -7.41
CA ASP A 113 5.07 14.43 -7.00
C ASP A 113 6.24 14.25 -7.98
N SER A 114 6.95 15.34 -8.28
CA SER A 114 8.03 15.32 -9.27
C SER A 114 9.26 14.49 -8.85
N GLU A 115 9.51 14.34 -7.54
CA GLU A 115 10.58 13.45 -7.05
C GLU A 115 10.17 11.99 -7.16
N GLU A 116 8.88 11.68 -6.96
CA GLU A 116 8.33 10.33 -7.16
C GLU A 116 8.31 9.92 -8.63
N ALA A 117 7.97 10.85 -9.53
CA ALA A 117 8.04 10.65 -10.98
C ALA A 117 9.46 10.26 -11.43
N ARG A 118 10.48 11.00 -11.00
CA ARG A 118 11.89 10.69 -11.30
C ARG A 118 12.31 9.36 -10.69
N LEU A 119 11.88 9.08 -9.46
CA LEU A 119 12.23 7.83 -8.77
C LEU A 119 11.60 6.61 -9.44
N VAL A 120 10.34 6.67 -9.88
CA VAL A 120 9.69 5.55 -10.56
C VAL A 120 10.35 5.26 -11.91
N GLU A 121 10.78 6.29 -12.62
CA GLU A 121 11.50 6.18 -13.90
C GLU A 121 12.85 5.50 -13.67
N GLU A 122 13.64 5.98 -12.70
CA GLU A 122 14.92 5.36 -12.31
C GLU A 122 14.76 3.89 -11.89
N ILE A 123 13.71 3.57 -11.13
CA ILE A 123 13.42 2.19 -10.72
C ILE A 123 13.05 1.34 -11.95
N ALA A 124 12.25 1.87 -12.88
CA ALA A 124 11.84 1.15 -14.08
C ALA A 124 13.04 0.88 -15.00
N GLU A 125 13.91 1.87 -15.21
CA GLU A 125 15.15 1.72 -15.96
C GLU A 125 16.03 0.63 -15.35
N GLU A 126 16.25 0.63 -14.03
CA GLU A 126 17.07 -0.40 -13.37
C GLU A 126 16.43 -1.81 -13.43
N MET A 127 15.11 -1.90 -13.27
CA MET A 127 14.40 -3.17 -13.22
C MET A 127 14.25 -3.84 -14.59
N PHE A 128 14.08 -3.04 -15.65
CA PHE A 128 13.74 -3.50 -16.99
C PHE A 128 14.79 -3.14 -18.05
N ASN A 129 16.04 -2.91 -17.63
CA ASN A 129 17.18 -2.65 -18.52
C ASN A 129 17.50 -3.88 -19.40
N ASN A 130 16.76 -4.03 -20.50
CA ASN A 130 16.93 -5.10 -21.47
C ASN A 130 16.78 -4.52 -22.89
N PRO A 131 17.72 -4.77 -23.83
CA PRO A 131 17.62 -4.31 -25.21
C PRO A 131 16.32 -4.68 -25.95
N TRP A 132 15.63 -5.73 -25.49
CA TRP A 132 14.41 -6.25 -26.10
C TRP A 132 13.12 -5.74 -25.42
N ILE A 133 13.25 -4.90 -24.39
CA ILE A 133 12.14 -4.25 -23.70
C ILE A 133 12.14 -2.77 -24.07
N SER A 134 11.02 -2.28 -24.61
CA SER A 134 10.82 -0.84 -24.83
C SER A 134 10.27 -0.21 -23.54
N LEU A 135 10.98 0.77 -22.99
CA LEU A 135 10.48 1.58 -21.87
C LEU A 135 9.89 2.89 -22.41
N GLN A 136 8.67 3.23 -21.97
CA GLN A 136 7.99 4.46 -22.34
C GLN A 136 7.44 5.16 -21.10
N VAL A 137 7.75 6.44 -20.96
CA VAL A 137 7.16 7.30 -19.93
C VAL A 137 5.90 7.94 -20.50
N LEU A 138 4.78 7.81 -19.78
CA LEU A 138 3.47 8.32 -20.16
C LEU A 138 2.95 9.27 -19.09
N ASN A 139 2.56 10.48 -19.47
CA ASN A 139 1.77 11.33 -18.58
C ASN A 139 0.29 10.93 -18.66
N GLU A 140 -0.44 11.12 -17.57
CA GLU A 140 -1.89 10.91 -17.54
C GLU A 140 -2.59 11.65 -18.68
N GLY A 141 -3.41 10.92 -19.46
CA GLY A 141 -4.10 11.42 -20.64
C GLY A 141 -3.36 11.22 -21.98
N GLU A 142 -2.08 10.82 -21.94
CA GLU A 142 -1.27 10.50 -23.13
C GLU A 142 -1.17 8.99 -23.37
N GLU A 143 -2.05 8.18 -22.75
CA GLU A 143 -1.94 6.74 -22.83
C GLU A 143 -2.35 6.21 -24.22
N PRO A 144 -1.57 5.27 -24.81
CA PRO A 144 -1.93 4.67 -26.09
C PRO A 144 -3.19 3.80 -25.95
N ASP A 145 -4.09 3.89 -26.93
CA ASP A 145 -5.37 3.16 -26.91
C ASP A 145 -5.24 1.63 -26.89
N ASN A 146 -4.10 1.10 -27.35
CA ASN A 146 -3.90 -0.34 -27.54
C ASN A 146 -3.32 -1.03 -26.30
N PHE A 147 -1.99 -1.16 -26.21
CA PHE A 147 -1.34 -2.09 -25.28
C PHE A 147 -1.46 -1.71 -23.81
N PHE A 148 -1.51 -0.41 -23.49
CA PHE A 148 -1.63 0.04 -22.11
C PHE A 148 -2.97 -0.38 -21.49
N TRP A 149 -4.09 -0.01 -22.11
CA TRP A 149 -5.42 -0.36 -21.61
C TRP A 149 -5.70 -1.85 -21.72
N VAL A 150 -5.23 -2.53 -22.77
CA VAL A 150 -5.36 -3.99 -22.88
C VAL A 150 -4.60 -4.69 -21.74
N GLY A 151 -3.37 -4.23 -21.42
CA GLY A 151 -2.58 -4.77 -20.30
C GLY A 151 -3.29 -4.64 -18.95
N LEU A 152 -4.01 -3.55 -18.73
CA LEU A 152 -4.79 -3.32 -17.51
C LEU A 152 -6.16 -4.03 -17.50
N GLY A 153 -6.57 -4.69 -18.58
CA GLY A 153 -7.89 -5.34 -18.67
C GLY A 153 -9.03 -4.41 -19.08
N GLY A 154 -8.72 -3.40 -19.91
CA GLY A 154 -9.63 -2.43 -20.50
C GLY A 154 -9.63 -1.08 -19.79
N LYS A 155 -10.05 -0.02 -20.49
CA LYS A 155 -10.17 1.33 -19.92
C LYS A 155 -11.39 1.42 -19.01
N LYS A 156 -11.21 1.89 -17.78
CA LYS A 156 -12.30 2.12 -16.81
C LYS A 156 -12.05 3.42 -16.03
N PRO A 157 -13.09 4.02 -15.42
CA PRO A 157 -12.92 5.19 -14.56
C PRO A 157 -12.07 4.87 -13.34
N TYR A 158 -11.13 5.73 -13.02
CA TYR A 158 -10.25 5.62 -11.86
C TYR A 158 -10.33 6.89 -10.99
N ASP A 159 -9.76 6.83 -9.79
CA ASP A 159 -9.84 7.98 -8.87
C ASP A 159 -8.86 9.07 -9.31
N THR A 160 -9.23 10.34 -9.18
CA THR A 160 -8.34 11.46 -9.53
C THR A 160 -7.99 12.31 -8.32
N ASN A 161 -8.46 11.93 -7.13
CA ASN A 161 -8.20 12.61 -5.88
C ASN A 161 -7.40 11.72 -4.92
N ALA A 162 -6.44 12.31 -4.21
CA ALA A 162 -5.74 11.70 -3.09
C ALA A 162 -5.62 12.62 -1.88
N GLU A 163 -6.47 13.66 -1.78
CA GLU A 163 -6.46 14.60 -0.66
C GLU A 163 -6.60 13.90 0.70
N TYR A 164 -7.24 12.72 0.74
CA TYR A 164 -7.33 11.90 1.94
C TYR A 164 -5.95 11.61 2.56
N MET A 165 -4.89 11.46 1.76
CA MET A 165 -3.53 11.19 2.24
C MET A 165 -3.03 12.23 3.26
N ASN A 166 -3.50 13.48 3.17
CA ASN A 166 -3.12 14.56 4.08
C ASN A 166 -3.80 14.47 5.46
N TYR A 167 -4.86 13.66 5.57
CA TYR A 167 -5.74 13.62 6.74
C TYR A 167 -5.92 12.21 7.29
N THR A 168 -5.51 11.20 6.53
CA THR A 168 -5.67 9.79 6.85
C THR A 168 -4.96 9.43 8.16
N ARG A 169 -5.74 8.94 9.12
CA ARG A 169 -5.28 8.47 10.43
C ARG A 169 -5.98 7.16 10.77
N LEU A 170 -5.21 6.19 11.23
CA LEU A 170 -5.71 4.89 11.65
C LEU A 170 -5.50 4.72 13.16
N PHE A 171 -6.56 4.41 13.89
CA PHE A 171 -6.51 4.09 15.31
C PHE A 171 -6.92 2.65 15.55
N ARG A 172 -6.26 1.98 16.49
CA ARG A 172 -6.62 0.66 17.01
C ARG A 172 -7.30 0.83 18.36
N CYS A 173 -8.53 0.34 18.47
CA CYS A 173 -9.29 0.26 19.71
C CYS A 173 -9.27 -1.18 20.22
N SER A 174 -8.59 -1.43 21.32
CA SER A 174 -8.34 -2.78 21.85
C SER A 174 -8.43 -2.81 23.38
N ASN A 175 -8.84 -3.95 23.93
CA ASN A 175 -8.77 -4.24 25.36
C ASN A 175 -7.65 -5.22 25.76
N GLU A 176 -6.70 -5.53 24.86
CA GLU A 176 -5.64 -6.53 25.06
C GLU A 176 -4.81 -6.33 26.34
N LYS A 177 -4.74 -5.09 26.85
CA LYS A 177 -4.02 -4.72 28.08
C LYS A 177 -4.81 -4.93 29.36
N GLY A 178 -6.00 -5.55 29.27
CA GLY A 178 -6.96 -5.69 30.36
C GLY A 178 -7.84 -4.45 30.58
N TYR A 179 -7.66 -3.40 29.79
CA TYR A 179 -8.48 -2.19 29.78
C TYR A 179 -8.57 -1.63 28.37
N PHE A 180 -9.66 -0.91 28.08
CA PHE A 180 -9.88 -0.32 26.76
C PHE A 180 -8.88 0.80 26.48
N THR A 181 -8.19 0.69 25.35
CA THR A 181 -7.23 1.69 24.89
C THR A 181 -7.43 2.01 23.43
N ILE A 182 -7.08 3.25 23.08
CA ILE A 182 -7.02 3.71 21.70
C ILE A 182 -5.58 4.12 21.43
N SER A 183 -4.98 3.54 20.40
CA SER A 183 -3.62 3.87 19.96
C SER A 183 -3.64 4.24 18.49
N GLU A 184 -2.92 5.29 18.13
CA GLU A 184 -2.74 5.68 16.73
C GLU A 184 -1.65 4.81 16.09
N LYS A 185 -1.92 4.31 14.89
CA LYS A 185 -0.97 3.60 14.05
C LYS A 185 -0.12 4.60 13.26
N CYS A 186 1.07 4.18 12.85
CA CYS A 186 1.93 4.98 11.98
C CYS A 186 1.22 5.33 10.67
N THR A 187 1.58 6.46 10.06
CA THR A 187 1.00 6.94 8.79
C THR A 187 1.21 5.97 7.62
N ASP A 188 2.25 5.15 7.66
CA ASP A 188 2.56 4.11 6.66
C ASP A 188 1.90 2.76 6.99
N PHE A 189 0.62 2.76 7.37
CA PHE A 189 -0.12 1.52 7.64
C PHE A 189 -0.52 0.78 6.35
N CYS A 190 -0.79 -0.52 6.49
CA CYS A 190 -1.26 -1.39 5.40
C CYS A 190 -2.48 -2.22 5.83
N GLN A 191 -3.04 -3.02 4.92
CA GLN A 191 -4.20 -3.85 5.23
C GLN A 191 -3.95 -4.86 6.37
N ASP A 192 -2.71 -5.34 6.54
CA ASP A 192 -2.34 -6.25 7.61
C ASP A 192 -2.28 -5.57 9.00
N ASP A 193 -2.40 -4.24 9.07
CA ASP A 193 -2.58 -3.53 10.34
C ASP A 193 -4.01 -3.61 10.89
N LEU A 194 -4.96 -4.11 10.10
CA LEU A 194 -6.34 -4.33 10.52
C LEU A 194 -6.44 -5.63 11.35
N ALA A 195 -6.45 -5.47 12.67
CA ALA A 195 -6.47 -6.58 13.61
C ALA A 195 -7.87 -7.20 13.73
N ASP A 196 -8.02 -8.45 13.30
CA ASP A 196 -9.29 -9.19 13.31
C ASP A 196 -9.99 -9.29 14.67
N ASP A 197 -9.24 -9.22 15.75
CA ASP A 197 -9.68 -9.28 17.13
C ASP A 197 -10.08 -7.92 17.72
N ASP A 198 -9.85 -6.82 16.98
CA ASP A 198 -10.08 -5.47 17.47
C ASP A 198 -11.01 -4.65 16.56
N ILE A 199 -11.26 -3.41 17.00
CA ILE A 199 -11.92 -2.37 16.18
C ILE A 199 -10.87 -1.39 15.69
N MET A 200 -10.92 -1.05 14.40
CA MET A 200 -10.09 0.00 13.83
C MET A 200 -10.95 1.23 13.53
N VAL A 201 -10.42 2.43 13.78
CA VAL A 201 -11.05 3.70 13.41
C VAL A 201 -10.18 4.37 12.36
N LEU A 202 -10.71 4.55 11.15
CA LEU A 202 -10.02 5.21 10.03
C LEU A 202 -10.67 6.56 9.76
N ASP A 203 -9.97 7.65 9.99
CA ASP A 203 -10.39 9.01 9.60
C ASP A 203 -9.64 9.40 8.33
N ASN A 204 -10.34 9.64 7.22
CA ASN A 204 -9.74 10.04 5.95
C ASN A 204 -9.85 11.56 5.67
N GLY A 205 -10.26 12.35 6.67
CA GLY A 205 -10.49 13.78 6.52
C GLY A 205 -11.95 14.17 6.24
N GLU A 206 -12.76 13.29 5.67
CA GLU A 206 -14.20 13.57 5.45
C GLU A 206 -15.09 12.54 6.14
N GLN A 207 -14.58 11.32 6.28
CA GLN A 207 -15.29 10.14 6.72
C GLN A 207 -14.47 9.48 7.81
N VAL A 208 -15.17 9.05 8.86
CA VAL A 208 -14.61 8.24 9.95
C VAL A 208 -15.27 6.89 9.86
N PHE A 209 -14.50 5.86 9.54
CA PHE A 209 -14.95 4.48 9.47
C PHE A 209 -14.64 3.76 10.76
N LEU A 210 -15.63 3.09 11.34
CA LEU A 210 -15.41 1.98 12.27
C LEU A 210 -15.33 0.70 11.46
N TRP A 211 -14.15 0.10 11.45
CA TRP A 211 -13.91 -1.22 10.90
C TRP A 211 -13.96 -2.28 12.00
N LEU A 212 -14.85 -3.26 11.82
CA LEU A 212 -15.11 -4.31 12.80
C LEU A 212 -14.31 -5.55 12.42
N GLY A 213 -13.33 -5.89 13.27
CA GLY A 213 -12.64 -7.16 13.20
C GLY A 213 -13.62 -8.33 13.37
N ALA A 214 -13.37 -9.43 12.66
CA ALA A 214 -14.26 -10.60 12.66
C ALA A 214 -14.44 -11.26 14.05
N ARG A 215 -13.54 -10.98 15.01
CA ARG A 215 -13.50 -11.56 16.36
C ARG A 215 -13.53 -10.50 17.46
N CYS A 216 -13.85 -9.25 17.13
CA CYS A 216 -13.97 -8.17 18.13
C CYS A 216 -15.09 -8.46 19.15
N SER A 217 -14.94 -7.91 20.35
CA SER A 217 -15.94 -8.06 21.42
C SER A 217 -17.04 -6.99 21.35
N GLU A 218 -18.24 -7.30 21.85
CA GLU A 218 -19.31 -6.30 21.99
C GLU A 218 -18.89 -5.09 22.84
N VAL A 219 -18.03 -5.32 23.83
CA VAL A 219 -17.51 -4.26 24.69
C VAL A 219 -16.66 -3.29 23.87
N GLU A 220 -15.77 -3.81 23.01
CA GLU A 220 -14.96 -2.99 22.12
C GLU A 220 -15.81 -2.23 21.11
N ILE A 221 -16.82 -2.87 20.51
CA ILE A 221 -17.75 -2.19 19.59
C ILE A 221 -18.41 -0.98 20.28
N LYS A 222 -18.97 -1.18 21.48
CA LYS A 222 -19.66 -0.12 22.24
C LYS A 222 -18.73 1.02 22.62
N LEU A 223 -17.51 0.71 23.07
CA LEU A 223 -16.53 1.72 23.49
C LEU A 223 -15.91 2.44 22.29
N ALA A 224 -15.59 1.74 21.21
CA ALA A 224 -15.08 2.34 19.98
C ALA A 224 -16.11 3.28 19.34
N TYR A 225 -17.39 2.88 19.31
CA TYR A 225 -18.47 3.74 18.80
C TYR A 225 -18.58 5.04 19.59
N LYS A 226 -18.63 4.96 20.92
CA LYS A 226 -18.64 6.16 21.77
C LYS A 226 -17.39 7.03 21.55
N SER A 227 -16.23 6.40 21.45
CA SER A 227 -14.97 7.11 21.24
C SER A 227 -14.91 7.83 19.89
N ALA A 228 -15.41 7.20 18.82
CA ALA A 228 -15.52 7.83 17.51
C ALA A 228 -16.51 9.01 17.51
N GLN A 229 -17.62 8.91 18.25
CA GLN A 229 -18.55 10.05 18.40
C GLN A 229 -17.87 11.24 19.08
N VAL A 230 -17.13 11.00 20.16
CA VAL A 230 -16.35 12.05 20.86
C VAL A 230 -15.28 12.63 19.94
N TYR A 231 -14.58 11.79 19.19
CA TYR A 231 -13.58 12.21 18.21
C TYR A 231 -14.17 13.12 17.13
N ILE A 232 -15.32 12.75 16.55
CA ILE A 232 -16.03 13.57 15.56
C ILE A 232 -16.51 14.90 16.15
N GLN A 233 -17.04 14.88 17.38
CA GLN A 233 -17.47 16.10 18.05
C GLN A 233 -16.29 17.05 18.29
N HIS A 234 -15.14 16.52 18.71
CA HIS A 234 -13.92 17.29 18.88
C HIS A 234 -13.43 17.88 17.56
N LEU A 235 -13.43 17.09 16.49
CA LEU A 235 -13.06 17.57 15.15
C LEU A 235 -14.02 18.63 14.63
N ARG A 236 -15.32 18.55 14.93
CA ARG A 236 -16.29 19.58 14.55
C ARG A 236 -15.94 20.95 15.16
N VAL A 237 -15.40 20.97 16.38
CA VAL A 237 -14.95 22.21 17.04
C VAL A 237 -13.62 22.69 16.45
N LYS A 238 -12.67 21.79 16.18
CA LYS A 238 -11.34 22.15 15.67
C LYS A 238 -11.31 22.47 14.17
N GLN A 239 -12.19 21.85 13.39
CA GLN A 239 -12.24 21.90 11.93
C GLN A 239 -13.72 22.06 11.48
N PRO A 240 -14.35 23.21 11.76
CA PRO A 240 -15.76 23.43 11.46
C PRO A 240 -16.09 23.31 9.97
N ASP A 241 -15.14 23.68 9.10
CA ASP A 241 -15.30 23.66 7.65
C ASP A 241 -15.22 22.24 7.04
N ARG A 242 -14.86 21.23 7.85
CA ARG A 242 -14.74 19.84 7.38
C ARG A 242 -15.45 18.85 8.30
N PRO A 243 -16.79 18.81 8.29
CA PRO A 243 -17.55 17.89 9.13
C PRO A 243 -17.28 16.42 8.75
N ARG A 244 -17.00 15.58 9.75
CA ARG A 244 -16.81 14.14 9.55
C ARG A 244 -18.14 13.38 9.55
N LYS A 245 -18.29 12.44 8.61
CA LYS A 245 -19.41 11.49 8.55
C LYS A 245 -18.97 10.13 9.10
N LEU A 246 -19.76 9.55 10.00
CA LEU A 246 -19.47 8.24 10.58
C LEU A 246 -20.00 7.12 9.70
N PHE A 247 -19.15 6.13 9.41
CA PHE A 247 -19.50 4.93 8.66
C PHE A 247 -19.08 3.68 9.44
N LEU A 248 -19.77 2.57 9.15
CA LEU A 248 -19.49 1.26 9.70
C LEU A 248 -19.13 0.32 8.56
N THR A 249 -18.07 -0.47 8.73
CA THR A 249 -17.74 -1.57 7.84
C THR A 249 -17.28 -2.77 8.65
N ALA A 250 -17.56 -3.97 8.17
CA ALA A 250 -17.04 -5.20 8.76
C ALA A 250 -15.90 -5.73 7.89
N LYS A 251 -15.04 -6.57 8.47
CA LYS A 251 -14.03 -7.32 7.72
C LYS A 251 -14.63 -7.98 6.46
N SER A 252 -13.95 -7.83 5.34
CA SER A 252 -14.34 -8.36 4.02
C SER A 252 -15.63 -7.76 3.44
N LYS A 253 -16.13 -6.66 4.01
CA LYS A 253 -17.29 -5.88 3.53
C LYS A 253 -16.92 -4.41 3.31
N GLU A 254 -15.62 -4.13 3.22
CA GLU A 254 -15.08 -2.80 3.00
C GLU A 254 -15.52 -2.28 1.63
N SER A 255 -16.06 -1.06 1.63
CA SER A 255 -16.31 -0.33 0.39
C SER A 255 -15.00 0.23 -0.15
N ARG A 256 -14.94 0.59 -1.44
CA ARG A 256 -13.78 1.29 -2.02
C ARG A 256 -13.37 2.58 -1.28
N ARG A 257 -14.31 3.22 -0.57
CA ARG A 257 -14.04 4.46 0.18
C ARG A 257 -13.26 4.22 1.49
N PHE A 258 -13.23 2.98 1.96
CA PHE A 258 -12.46 2.55 3.12
C PHE A 258 -11.07 2.11 2.66
#